data_AF-A0A2D4PPX1-F1
#
_entry.id   AF-A0A2D4PPX1-F1
#
_cell.length_a   1.000
_cell.length_b   1.000
_cell.length_c   1.000
_cell.angle_alpha   90.00
_cell.angle_beta   90.00
_cell.angle_gamma   90.00
#
_symmetry.space_group_name_H-M   'P 1'
#
loop_
_entity.id
_entity.type
_entity.pdbx_description
1 polymer ?
#
loop_
_entity_poly.entity_id
_entity_poly.type
_entity_poly.pdbx_seq_one_letter_code
_entity_poly.pdbx_strand_id
1 'polypeptide(L)'
;ALQSEDYEQAAAHVHRYLCLDKSVIELSRQGQEGTITDANLKLLQEAEQQLKTIVTEKFDVAMKQEDLLQVERFFKIFPLLGLHDEGLSNFSRYLCKQVANKAEENLQLALQTDPTDRRYALLFAD
;
A
#
# COMPACT_ATOMS: atom_id res chain seq x y z
N ALA A 1 -6.37 9.91 14.36
CA ALA A 1 -6.02 8.98 13.27
C ALA A 1 -5.24 9.72 12.17
N LEU A 2 -5.88 10.47 11.26
CA LEU A 2 -5.16 11.19 10.18
C LEU A 2 -4.11 12.20 10.70
N GLN A 3 -4.50 13.09 11.63
CA GLN A 3 -3.60 14.10 12.21
C GLN A 3 -2.48 13.50 13.10
N SER A 4 -2.66 12.24 13.53
CA SER A 4 -1.69 11.52 14.36
C SER A 4 -0.86 10.52 13.56
N GLU A 5 -0.96 10.55 12.22
CA GLU A 5 -0.31 9.60 11.29
C GLU A 5 -0.60 8.11 11.56
N ASP A 6 -1.72 7.85 12.24
CA ASP A 6 -2.26 6.51 12.46
C ASP A 6 -3.20 6.17 11.30
N TYR A 7 -2.58 5.85 10.17
CA TYR A 7 -3.25 5.60 8.90
C TYR A 7 -4.01 4.28 8.87
N GLU A 8 -3.56 3.28 9.64
CA GLU A 8 -4.23 2.00 9.78
C GLU A 8 -5.58 2.15 10.49
N GLN A 9 -5.62 2.88 11.61
CA GLN A 9 -6.89 3.18 12.28
C GLN A 9 -7.80 4.03 11.39
N ALA A 10 -7.24 5.03 10.69
CA ALA A 10 -8.01 5.83 9.75
C ALA A 10 -8.63 4.95 8.65
N ALA A 11 -7.86 4.01 8.10
CA ALA A 11 -8.30 3.09 7.06
C ALA A 11 -9.34 2.09 7.58
N ALA A 12 -9.21 1.62 8.81
CA ALA A 12 -10.22 0.76 9.43
C ALA A 12 -11.57 1.49 9.58
N HIS A 13 -11.56 2.78 9.95
CA HIS A 13 -12.77 3.59 10.00
C HIS A 13 -13.38 3.81 8.61
N VAL A 14 -12.55 4.14 7.60
CA VAL A 14 -12.99 4.28 6.21
C VAL A 14 -13.56 2.96 5.68
N HIS A 15 -12.91 1.83 5.93
CA HIS A 15 -13.37 0.52 5.48
C HIS A 15 -14.74 0.18 6.04
N ARG A 16 -14.96 0.41 7.34
CA ARG A 16 -16.27 0.21 7.98
C ARG A 16 -17.35 1.07 7.32
N TYR A 17 -17.01 2.31 6.98
CA TYR A 17 -17.88 3.21 6.22
C TYR A 17 -18.18 2.68 4.81
N LEU A 18 -17.17 2.22 4.07
CA LEU A 18 -17.33 1.67 2.71
C LEU A 18 -18.17 0.38 2.69
N CYS A 19 -18.17 -0.37 3.79
CA CYS A 19 -18.98 -1.59 3.95
C CYS A 19 -20.40 -1.34 4.48
N LEU A 20 -20.78 -0.10 4.81
CA LEU A 20 -22.14 0.21 5.24
C LEU A 20 -23.13 0.04 4.08
N ASP A 21 -24.25 -0.63 4.35
CA ASP A 21 -25.33 -0.78 3.39
C ASP A 21 -25.96 0.59 3.08
N LYS A 22 -26.17 0.88 1.80
CA LYS A 22 -26.79 2.13 1.32
C LYS A 22 -28.17 2.36 1.97
N SER A 23 -28.91 1.31 2.25
CA SER A 23 -30.20 1.39 2.94
C SER A 23 -30.09 1.97 4.35
N VAL A 24 -29.01 1.69 5.07
CA VAL A 24 -28.75 2.24 6.42
C VAL A 24 -28.45 3.73 6.35
N ILE A 25 -27.70 4.15 5.32
CA ILE A 25 -27.37 5.56 5.09
C ILE A 25 -28.64 6.34 4.73
N GLU A 26 -29.46 5.81 3.82
CA GLU A 26 -30.72 6.46 3.42
C GLU A 26 -31.75 6.52 4.57
N LEU A 27 -31.86 5.49 5.40
CA LEU A 27 -32.71 5.49 6.60
C LEU A 27 -32.28 6.59 7.59
N SER A 28 -30.97 6.76 7.79
CA SER A 28 -30.43 7.83 8.65
C SER A 28 -30.75 9.22 8.09
N ARG A 29 -30.78 9.34 6.75
CA ARG A 29 -31.07 10.58 6.03
C ARG A 29 -32.54 11.02 6.12
N GLN A 30 -33.46 10.05 6.19
CA GLN A 30 -34.90 10.30 6.31
C GLN A 30 -35.34 10.71 7.73
N GLY A 31 -34.47 10.57 8.72
CA GLY A 31 -34.71 10.99 10.09
C GLY A 31 -34.64 12.52 10.28
N GLN A 32 -34.93 12.98 11.50
CA GLN A 32 -34.89 14.41 11.85
C GLN A 32 -33.50 15.05 11.71
N GLU A 33 -32.44 14.25 11.61
CA GLU A 33 -31.03 14.67 11.51
C GLU A 33 -30.44 14.53 10.09
N GLY A 34 -31.27 14.50 9.05
CA GLY A 34 -30.81 14.28 7.67
C GLY A 34 -29.71 15.23 7.20
N THR A 35 -29.79 16.53 7.55
CA THR A 35 -28.78 17.54 7.18
C THR A 35 -27.42 17.31 7.84
N ILE A 36 -27.41 16.84 9.10
CA ILE A 36 -26.19 16.50 9.84
C ILE A 36 -25.58 15.22 9.26
N THR A 37 -26.42 14.26 8.89
CA THR A 37 -26.00 13.02 8.22
C THR A 37 -25.29 13.30 6.91
N ASP A 38 -25.82 14.20 6.07
CA ASP A 38 -25.18 14.61 4.81
C ASP A 38 -23.83 15.30 5.02
N ALA A 39 -23.74 16.19 6.03
CA ALA A 39 -22.48 16.86 6.35
C ALA A 39 -21.40 15.87 6.82
N ASN A 40 -21.77 14.91 7.68
CA ASN A 40 -20.87 13.86 8.14
C ASN A 40 -20.44 12.92 7.01
N LEU A 41 -21.34 12.59 6.09
CA LEU A 41 -21.03 11.76 4.93
C LEU A 41 -20.00 12.44 4.02
N LYS A 42 -20.17 13.74 3.75
CA LYS A 42 -19.18 14.52 3.01
C LYS A 42 -17.82 14.53 3.70
N LEU A 43 -17.78 14.75 5.00
CA LEU A 43 -16.55 14.74 5.77
C LEU A 43 -15.84 13.36 5.69
N LEU A 44 -16.59 12.26 5.75
CA LEU A 44 -16.04 10.91 5.59
C LEU A 44 -15.46 10.68 4.19
N GLN A 45 -16.15 11.14 3.14
CA GLN A 45 -15.67 11.06 1.76
C GLN A 45 -14.38 11.87 1.54
N GLU A 46 -14.32 13.07 2.11
CA GLU A 46 -13.12 13.92 2.07
C GLU A 46 -11.95 13.24 2.81
N ALA A 47 -12.20 12.69 4.00
CA ALA A 47 -11.20 11.96 4.76
C ALA A 47 -10.71 10.69 4.05
N GLU A 48 -11.60 9.94 3.39
CA GLU A 48 -11.25 8.80 2.55
C GLU A 48 -10.32 9.24 1.41
N GLN A 49 -10.68 10.28 0.67
CA GLN A 49 -9.88 10.74 -0.46
C GLN A 49 -8.51 11.24 -0.01
N GLN A 50 -8.43 11.97 1.10
CA GLN A 50 -7.17 12.41 1.69
C GLN A 50 -6.31 11.21 2.11
N LEU A 51 -6.90 10.22 2.77
CA LEU A 51 -6.18 9.03 3.21
C LEU A 51 -5.62 8.23 2.03
N LYS A 52 -6.40 8.06 0.96
CA LYS A 52 -5.94 7.42 -0.29
C LYS A 52 -4.69 8.10 -0.83
N THR A 53 -4.72 9.43 -0.97
CA THR A 53 -3.56 10.20 -1.44
C THR A 53 -2.34 10.00 -0.55
N ILE A 54 -2.50 10.14 0.77
CA ILE A 54 -1.39 10.01 1.72
C ILE A 54 -0.79 8.60 1.68
N VAL A 55 -1.61 7.56 1.68
CA VAL A 55 -1.15 6.17 1.67
C VAL A 55 -0.40 5.84 0.38
N THR A 56 -0.91 6.27 -0.78
CA THR A 56 -0.21 6.06 -2.05
C THR A 56 1.13 6.79 -2.08
N GLU A 57 1.20 8.06 -1.65
CA GLU A 57 2.45 8.82 -1.61
C GLU A 57 3.48 8.21 -0.64
N LYS A 58 3.05 7.84 0.57
CA LYS A 58 3.93 7.23 1.58
C LYS A 58 4.42 5.85 1.14
N PHE A 59 3.58 5.07 0.45
CA PHE A 59 3.96 3.79 -0.14
C PHE A 59 5.04 3.95 -1.22
N ASP A 60 4.85 4.90 -2.13
CA ASP A 60 5.84 5.21 -3.18
C ASP A 60 7.18 5.66 -2.57
N VAL A 61 7.14 6.47 -1.51
CA VAL A 61 8.35 6.89 -0.78
C VAL A 61 9.04 5.69 -0.13
N ALA A 62 8.29 4.83 0.57
CA ALA A 62 8.83 3.63 1.20
C ALA A 62 9.48 2.69 0.18
N MET A 63 8.85 2.49 -0.98
CA MET A 63 9.41 1.68 -2.07
C MET A 63 10.70 2.28 -2.64
N LYS A 64 10.78 3.61 -2.79
CA LYS A 64 12.00 4.29 -3.27
C LYS A 64 13.15 4.26 -2.27
N GLN A 65 12.83 4.24 -0.98
CA GLN A 65 13.81 4.16 0.11
C GLN A 65 14.17 2.71 0.46
N GLU A 66 13.53 1.72 -0.16
CA GLU A 66 13.68 0.30 0.14
C GLU A 66 13.40 -0.04 1.62
N ASP A 67 12.53 0.74 2.26
CA ASP A 67 12.08 0.49 3.63
C ASP A 67 11.01 -0.59 3.64
N LEU A 68 11.45 -1.85 3.76
CA LEU A 68 10.56 -3.03 3.72
C LEU A 68 9.44 -2.94 4.76
N LEU A 69 9.72 -2.42 5.96
CA LEU A 69 8.74 -2.35 7.03
C LEU A 69 7.61 -1.38 6.67
N GLN A 70 7.95 -0.22 6.10
CA GLN A 70 6.95 0.74 5.63
C GLN A 70 6.22 0.26 4.37
N VAL A 71 6.93 -0.39 3.43
CA VAL A 71 6.32 -1.00 2.25
C VAL A 71 5.23 -1.99 2.68
N GLU A 72 5.54 -2.92 3.59
CA GLU A 72 4.54 -3.86 4.10
C GLU A 72 3.38 -3.17 4.83
N ARG A 73 3.71 -2.16 5.65
CA ARG A 73 2.72 -1.42 6.44
C ARG A 73 1.70 -0.73 5.53
N PHE A 74 2.16 0.07 4.57
CA PHE A 74 1.26 0.79 3.67
C PHE A 74 0.56 -0.14 2.67
N PHE A 75 1.22 -1.20 2.19
CA PHE A 75 0.59 -2.19 1.29
C PHE A 75 -0.67 -2.81 1.91
N LYS A 76 -0.64 -3.14 3.21
CA LYS A 76 -1.79 -3.71 3.94
C LYS A 76 -2.96 -2.74 4.09
N ILE A 77 -2.76 -1.44 3.88
CA ILE A 77 -3.81 -0.43 3.97
C ILE A 77 -4.64 -0.34 2.68
N PHE A 78 -4.04 -0.59 1.51
CA PHE A 78 -4.73 -0.47 0.21
C PHE A 78 -6.07 -1.22 0.14
N PRO A 79 -6.19 -2.49 0.59
CA PRO A 79 -7.46 -3.20 0.58
C PRO A 79 -8.56 -2.54 1.43
N LEU A 80 -8.19 -1.94 2.56
CA LEU A 80 -9.14 -1.24 3.44
C LEU A 80 -9.74 0.00 2.77
N LEU A 81 -9.00 0.62 1.84
CA LEU A 81 -9.41 1.79 1.07
C LEU A 81 -10.07 1.43 -0.27
N GLY A 82 -10.28 0.14 -0.55
CA GLY A 82 -10.80 -0.33 -1.83
C GLY A 82 -9.82 -0.22 -3.00
N LEU A 83 -8.53 0.00 -2.73
CA LEU A 83 -7.47 0.19 -3.73
C LEU A 83 -6.64 -1.09 -3.97
N HIS A 84 -7.26 -2.27 -3.83
CA HIS A 84 -6.56 -3.55 -3.92
C HIS A 84 -5.79 -3.75 -5.23
N ASP A 85 -6.40 -3.42 -6.38
CA ASP A 85 -5.76 -3.55 -7.69
C ASP A 85 -4.56 -2.63 -7.86
N GLU A 86 -4.67 -1.38 -7.40
CA GLU A 86 -3.58 -0.40 -7.43
C GLU A 86 -2.41 -0.85 -6.53
N GLY A 87 -2.73 -1.26 -5.30
CA GLY A 87 -1.74 -1.78 -4.35
C GLY A 87 -1.00 -3.00 -4.90
N LEU A 88 -1.73 -3.96 -5.48
CA LEU A 88 -1.14 -5.15 -6.12
C LEU A 88 -0.26 -4.79 -7.32
N SER A 89 -0.71 -3.88 -8.18
CA SER A 89 0.05 -3.43 -9.35
C SER A 89 1.37 -2.76 -8.95
N ASN A 90 1.31 -1.85 -7.97
CA ASN A 90 2.50 -1.13 -7.48
C ASN A 90 3.46 -2.06 -6.74
N PHE A 91 2.95 -2.94 -5.88
CA PHE A 91 3.78 -3.90 -5.15
C PHE A 91 4.40 -4.96 -6.08
N SER A 92 3.67 -5.43 -7.10
CA SER A 92 4.22 -6.36 -8.09
C SER A 92 5.37 -5.71 -8.87
N ARG A 93 5.21 -4.44 -9.27
CA ARG A 93 6.28 -3.68 -9.94
C ARG A 93 7.51 -3.52 -9.05
N TYR A 94 7.31 -3.23 -7.76
CA TYR A 94 8.38 -3.19 -6.77
C TYR A 94 9.15 -4.52 -6.71
N LEU A 95 8.44 -5.64 -6.54
CA LEU A 95 9.06 -6.96 -6.46
C LEU A 95 9.82 -7.32 -7.74
N CYS A 96 9.24 -7.06 -8.92
CA CYS A 96 9.93 -7.28 -10.19
C CYS A 96 11.25 -6.49 -10.27
N LYS A 97 11.26 -5.24 -9.80
CA LYS A 97 12.49 -4.42 -9.73
C LYS A 97 13.51 -5.03 -8.76
N GLN A 98 13.09 -5.43 -7.56
CA GLN A 98 14.00 -6.04 -6.58
C GLN A 98 14.60 -7.34 -7.10
N VAL A 99 13.80 -8.19 -7.75
CA VAL A 99 14.29 -9.43 -8.37
C VAL A 99 15.27 -9.14 -9.50
N ALA A 100 14.97 -8.18 -10.38
CA ALA A 100 15.86 -7.80 -11.47
C ALA A 100 17.20 -7.25 -10.96
N ASN A 101 17.16 -6.32 -10.00
CA ASN A 101 18.35 -5.77 -9.36
C ASN A 101 19.18 -6.89 -8.72
N LYS A 102 18.52 -7.81 -7.98
CA LYS A 102 19.24 -8.90 -7.31
C LYS A 102 19.88 -9.87 -8.29
N ALA A 103 19.20 -10.18 -9.39
CA ALA A 103 19.75 -11.00 -10.46
C ALA A 103 20.98 -10.33 -11.12
N GLU A 104 20.93 -9.02 -11.34
CA GLU A 104 22.06 -8.26 -11.87
C GLU A 104 23.25 -8.25 -10.90
N GLU A 105 23.03 -8.00 -9.62
CA GLU A 105 24.07 -8.08 -8.59
C GLU A 105 24.74 -9.47 -8.56
N ASN A 106 23.93 -10.52 -8.54
CA ASN A 106 24.43 -11.90 -8.51
C ASN A 106 25.25 -12.21 -9.77
N LEU A 107 24.80 -11.76 -10.94
CA LEU A 107 25.55 -11.90 -12.19
C LEU A 107 26.89 -11.17 -12.15
N GLN A 108 26.91 -9.93 -11.64
CA GLN A 108 28.16 -9.16 -11.52
C GLN A 108 29.16 -9.82 -10.57
N LEU A 109 28.70 -10.32 -9.42
CA LEU A 109 29.52 -11.08 -8.48
C LEU A 109 30.09 -12.35 -9.14
N ALA A 110 29.25 -13.04 -9.92
CA ALA A 110 29.68 -14.22 -10.64
C ALA A 110 30.81 -13.89 -11.64
N LEU A 111 30.63 -12.84 -12.45
CA LEU A 111 31.63 -12.44 -13.45
C LEU A 111 32.96 -11.95 -12.86
N GLN A 112 32.96 -11.48 -11.61
CA GLN A 112 34.17 -11.02 -10.90
C GLN A 112 34.91 -12.15 -10.18
N THR A 113 34.35 -13.36 -10.14
CA THR A 113 34.95 -14.48 -9.41
C THR A 113 36.19 -15.01 -10.14
N ASP A 114 37.26 -15.23 -9.38
CA ASP A 114 38.55 -15.69 -9.90
C ASP A 114 38.43 -17.10 -10.52
N PRO A 115 39.01 -17.37 -11.70
CA PRO A 115 39.07 -18.70 -12.32
C PRO A 115 39.67 -19.81 -11.43
N THR A 116 40.46 -19.45 -10.44
CA THR A 116 41.05 -20.35 -9.46
C THR A 116 40.14 -20.64 -8.27
N ASP A 117 39.00 -19.95 -8.16
CA ASP A 117 38.01 -20.20 -7.11
C ASP A 117 37.48 -21.64 -7.21
N ARG A 118 37.44 -22.33 -6.08
CA ARG A 118 36.97 -23.72 -5.99
C ARG A 118 35.53 -23.90 -6.48
N ARG A 119 34.71 -22.85 -6.43
CA ARG A 119 33.32 -22.83 -6.92
C ARG A 119 33.17 -22.28 -8.33
N TYR A 120 34.27 -21.96 -9.03
CA TYR A 120 34.19 -21.37 -10.38
C TYR A 120 33.35 -22.20 -11.36
N ALA A 121 33.41 -23.53 -11.28
CA ALA A 121 32.59 -24.43 -12.10
C ALA A 121 31.08 -24.38 -11.79
N LEU A 122 30.67 -23.76 -10.68
CA LEU A 122 29.30 -23.65 -10.19
C LEU A 122 28.81 -22.19 -10.14
N LEU A 123 29.51 -21.28 -10.81
CA LEU A 123 29.33 -19.83 -10.71
C LEU A 123 27.92 -19.30 -10.98
N PHE A 124 27.16 -19.99 -11.82
CA PHE A 124 25.83 -19.59 -12.25
C PHE A 124 24.73 -20.52 -11.69
N ALA A 125 25.06 -21.36 -10.71
CA ALA A 125 24.12 -22.33 -10.14
C ALA A 125 23.32 -21.80 -8.95
N ASP A 126 23.75 -20.68 -8.35
CA ASP A 126 23.08 -19.97 -7.24
C ASP A 126 22.17 -18.85 -7.76
#